data_AF-A0A380FEW3-F1
#
_entry.id   AF-A0A380FEW3-F1
#
_cell.length_a   1.000
_cell.length_b   1.000
_cell.length_c   1.000
_cell.angle_alpha   90.00
_cell.angle_beta   90.00
_cell.angle_gamma   90.00
#
_symmetry.space_group_name_H-M   'P 1'
#
loop_
_entity.id
_entity.type
_entity.pdbx_description
1 polymer ?
#
loop_
_entity_poly.entity_id
_entity_poly.type
_entity_poly.pdbx_seq_one_letter_code
_entity_poly.pdbx_strand_id
1 'polypeptide(L)'
;MSLHFGRNYQAHANELNHEVQRLYVFTKAASSLTGDNSTIPNHQDITDQLDYEGELGIVIGKSGEKIPKGLALDYVYGYTIINDITDRKAQNAQDQAFLSKSLTGGLPNWTIHCYER
;
A
#
# COMPACT_ATOMS: atom_id res chain seq x y z
N MET A 1 2.43 -10.61 -3.13
CA MET A 1 1.47 -9.64 -3.69
C MET A 1 0.78 -9.00 -2.50
N SER A 2 0.65 -7.69 -2.46
CA SER A 2 -0.11 -6.96 -1.42
C SER A 2 -1.31 -6.25 -2.03
N LEU A 3 -2.38 -6.09 -1.26
CA LEU A 3 -3.63 -5.41 -1.65
C LEU A 3 -3.69 -4.05 -0.97
N HIS A 4 -4.03 -3.01 -1.71
CA HIS A 4 -3.99 -1.62 -1.26
C HIS A 4 -5.30 -0.91 -1.57
N PHE A 5 -5.62 0.11 -0.75
CA PHE A 5 -6.85 0.89 -0.85
C PHE A 5 -6.54 2.36 -1.02
N GLY A 6 -6.55 2.84 -2.26
CA GLY A 6 -6.26 4.24 -2.55
C GLY A 6 -7.43 5.16 -2.19
N ARG A 7 -7.10 6.41 -1.86
CA ARG A 7 -8.07 7.48 -1.55
C ARG A 7 -8.96 7.16 -0.33
N ASN A 8 -8.45 6.36 0.61
CA ASN A 8 -9.20 5.90 1.78
C ASN A 8 -9.13 6.88 2.98
N TYR A 9 -8.34 7.95 2.87
CA TYR A 9 -8.32 9.05 3.83
C TYR A 9 -9.01 10.26 3.21
N GLN A 10 -10.13 10.69 3.81
CA GLN A 10 -10.96 11.78 3.28
C GLN A 10 -10.18 13.09 3.13
N ALA A 11 -9.30 13.40 4.09
CA ALA A 11 -8.43 14.57 4.02
C ALA A 11 -7.51 14.53 2.79
N HIS A 12 -6.85 13.40 2.54
CA HIS A 12 -5.95 13.22 1.41
C HIS A 12 -6.69 13.20 0.05
N ALA A 13 -7.89 12.61 0.00
CA ALA A 13 -8.72 12.67 -1.20
C ALA A 13 -9.12 14.10 -1.58
N ASN A 14 -9.42 14.94 -0.58
CA ASN A 14 -9.75 16.35 -0.79
C ASN A 14 -8.55 17.17 -1.28
N GLU A 15 -7.34 16.92 -0.77
CA GLU A 15 -6.10 17.59 -1.22
C GLU A 15 -5.84 17.38 -2.72
N LEU A 16 -6.17 16.20 -3.23
CA LEU A 16 -5.99 15.83 -4.64
C LEU A 16 -7.23 16.17 -5.52
N ASN A 17 -8.25 16.83 -4.98
CA ASN A 17 -9.54 17.07 -5.65
C ASN A 17 -10.18 15.80 -6.24
N HIS A 18 -10.00 14.67 -5.58
CA HIS A 18 -10.52 13.39 -6.05
C HIS A 18 -11.90 13.11 -5.45
N GLU A 19 -12.94 13.00 -6.28
CA GLU A 19 -14.22 12.44 -5.84
C GLU A 19 -14.08 10.94 -5.57
N VAL A 20 -14.22 10.52 -4.31
CA VAL A 20 -14.21 9.12 -3.91
C VAL A 20 -15.60 8.51 -4.12
N GLN A 21 -15.94 8.22 -5.38
CA GLN A 21 -17.24 7.65 -5.72
C GLN A 21 -17.31 6.13 -5.51
N ARG A 22 -16.16 5.44 -5.51
CA ARG A 22 -16.05 3.98 -5.38
C ARG A 22 -14.73 3.57 -4.74
N LEU A 23 -14.70 2.38 -4.14
CA LEU A 23 -13.49 1.79 -3.59
C LEU A 23 -12.44 1.61 -4.69
N TYR A 24 -11.26 2.21 -4.51
CA TYR A 24 -10.14 2.06 -5.44
C TYR A 24 -9.14 1.05 -4.89
N VAL A 25 -9.15 -0.14 -5.49
CA VAL A 25 -8.32 -1.26 -5.05
C VAL A 25 -7.26 -1.55 -6.10
N PHE A 26 -6.02 -1.70 -5.68
CA PHE A 26 -4.90 -2.08 -6.54
C PHE A 26 -3.94 -3.02 -5.81
N THR A 27 -2.96 -3.53 -6.54
CA THR A 27 -1.93 -4.42 -5.99
C THR A 27 -0.54 -3.91 -6.28
N LYS A 28 0.41 -4.31 -5.43
CA LYS A 28 1.85 -4.14 -5.66
C LYS A 28 2.53 -5.49 -5.79
N ALA A 29 3.54 -5.56 -6.65
CA ALA A 29 4.35 -6.76 -6.83
C ALA A 29 5.02 -7.18 -5.52
N ALA A 30 5.15 -8.49 -5.29
CA ALA A 30 5.83 -9.02 -4.10
C ALA A 30 7.30 -8.56 -4.01
N SER A 31 7.95 -8.36 -5.15
CA SER A 31 9.32 -7.87 -5.27
C SER A 31 9.53 -6.42 -4.83
N SER A 32 8.45 -5.65 -4.65
CA SER A 32 8.54 -4.28 -4.11
C SER A 32 8.73 -4.26 -2.59
N LEU A 33 8.37 -5.35 -1.89
CA LEU A 33 8.44 -5.46 -0.44
C LEU A 33 9.89 -5.42 0.03
N THR A 34 10.17 -4.57 1.01
CA THR A 34 11.48 -4.49 1.66
C THR A 34 11.33 -4.27 3.16
N GLY A 35 12.32 -4.68 3.94
CA GLY A 35 12.25 -4.64 5.40
C GLY A 35 12.49 -3.26 5.99
N ASP A 36 12.39 -3.17 7.30
CA ASP A 36 12.72 -1.95 8.05
C ASP A 36 14.19 -1.51 7.82
N ASN A 37 14.43 -0.20 7.83
CA ASN A 37 15.72 0.44 7.55
C ASN A 37 16.38 0.08 6.21
N SER A 38 15.63 -0.50 5.28
CA SER A 38 16.14 -0.81 3.95
C SER A 38 16.40 0.45 3.13
N THR A 39 17.50 0.45 2.38
CA THR A 39 17.75 1.51 1.39
C THR A 39 16.81 1.35 0.20
N ILE A 40 16.02 2.38 -0.08
CA ILE A 40 15.14 2.43 -1.24
C ILE A 40 15.95 3.04 -2.40
N PRO A 41 16.06 2.37 -3.56
CA PRO A 41 16.66 2.98 -4.73
C PRO A 41 15.88 4.23 -5.12
N ASN A 42 16.59 5.29 -5.51
CA ASN A 42 15.94 6.55 -5.91
C ASN A 42 15.30 6.48 -7.32
N HIS A 43 15.60 5.42 -8.08
CA HIS A 43 15.05 5.15 -9.42
C HIS A 43 15.20 6.34 -10.40
N GLN A 44 16.30 7.09 -10.28
CA GLN A 44 16.57 8.29 -11.09
C GLN A 44 16.72 8.00 -12.60
N ASP A 45 16.99 6.76 -12.98
CA ASP A 45 17.05 6.30 -14.36
C ASP A 45 15.67 6.19 -15.02
N ILE A 46 14.59 6.14 -14.24
CA ILE A 46 13.21 5.98 -14.74
C ILE A 46 12.26 7.12 -14.33
N THR A 47 12.46 7.73 -13.15
CA THR A 47 11.57 8.78 -12.63
C THR A 47 12.30 9.88 -11.87
N ASP A 48 11.75 11.08 -11.94
CA ASP A 48 12.10 12.28 -11.19
C ASP A 48 10.99 12.70 -10.20
N GLN A 49 9.91 11.93 -10.11
CA GLN A 49 8.71 12.25 -9.32
C GLN A 49 8.34 11.10 -8.38
N LEU A 50 9.31 10.69 -7.56
CA LEU A 50 9.10 9.68 -6.52
C LEU A 50 8.43 10.31 -5.30
N ASP A 51 7.36 9.69 -4.81
CA ASP A 51 6.56 10.18 -3.69
C ASP A 51 6.31 9.08 -2.65
N TYR A 52 6.08 9.49 -1.41
CA TYR A 52 5.86 8.59 -0.27
C TYR A 52 4.43 8.72 0.28
N GLU A 53 3.81 7.60 0.63
CA GLU A 53 2.46 7.54 1.19
C GLU A 53 2.50 6.60 2.40
N GLY A 54 2.44 7.16 3.62
CA GLY A 54 2.41 6.34 4.83
C GLY A 54 1.03 5.71 5.02
N GLU A 55 0.95 4.38 5.12
CA GLU A 55 -0.30 3.67 5.34
C GLU A 55 -0.23 2.64 6.49
N LEU A 56 -1.41 2.28 7.00
CA LEU A 56 -1.59 1.17 7.91
C LEU A 56 -1.71 -0.14 7.12
N GLY A 57 -0.72 -1.03 7.27
CA GLY A 57 -0.78 -2.39 6.76
C GLY A 57 -1.50 -3.34 7.71
N ILE A 58 -2.32 -4.23 7.16
CA ILE A 58 -3.01 -5.31 7.90
C ILE A 58 -2.43 -6.65 7.44
N VAL A 59 -1.91 -7.44 8.39
CA VAL A 59 -1.39 -8.78 8.13
C VAL A 59 -2.49 -9.80 8.39
N ILE A 60 -2.89 -10.53 7.35
CA ILE A 60 -3.92 -11.57 7.44
C ILE A 60 -3.28 -12.88 7.90
N GLY A 61 -3.74 -13.44 9.02
CA GLY A 61 -3.22 -14.68 9.61
C GLY A 61 -4.03 -15.93 9.28
N LYS A 62 -5.28 -15.77 8.83
CA LYS A 62 -6.18 -16.88 8.50
C LYS A 62 -6.77 -16.66 7.11
N SER A 63 -6.81 -17.72 6.31
CA SER A 63 -7.56 -17.71 5.05
C SER A 63 -9.06 -17.73 5.33
N GLY A 64 -9.85 -17.02 4.52
CA GLY A 64 -11.30 -17.02 4.63
C GLY A 64 -11.96 -16.41 3.40
N GLU A 65 -13.25 -16.71 3.23
CA GLU A 65 -14.11 -16.17 2.19
C GLU A 65 -15.43 -15.74 2.85
N LYS A 66 -16.03 -14.62 2.40
CA LYS A 66 -17.33 -14.12 2.91
C LYS A 66 -17.37 -14.00 4.45
N ILE A 67 -16.28 -13.47 5.03
CA ILE A 67 -16.13 -13.32 6.48
C ILE A 67 -17.19 -12.33 7.01
N PRO A 68 -18.02 -12.73 7.99
CA PRO A 68 -18.95 -11.81 8.66
C PRO A 68 -18.19 -10.65 9.31
N LYS A 69 -18.72 -9.42 9.22
CA LYS A 69 -18.06 -8.22 9.78
C LYS A 69 -17.63 -8.38 11.24
N GLY A 70 -18.46 -9.04 12.08
CA GLY A 70 -18.17 -9.27 13.49
C GLY A 70 -16.99 -10.20 13.76
N LEU A 71 -16.58 -11.02 12.79
CA LEU A 71 -15.44 -11.95 12.89
C LEU A 71 -14.18 -11.42 12.20
N ALA A 72 -14.23 -10.25 11.54
CA ALA A 72 -13.13 -9.77 10.70
C ALA A 72 -11.80 -9.66 11.46
N LEU A 73 -11.82 -9.19 12.71
CA LEU A 73 -10.62 -9.03 13.53
C LEU A 73 -10.02 -10.37 14.00
N ASP A 74 -10.76 -11.48 13.92
CA ASP A 74 -10.24 -12.82 14.25
C ASP A 74 -9.34 -13.40 13.15
N TYR A 75 -9.36 -12.79 11.96
CA TYR A 75 -8.54 -13.16 10.81
C TYR A 75 -7.27 -12.31 10.68
N VAL A 76 -7.16 -11.23 11.45
CA VAL A 76 -6.00 -10.33 11.49
C VAL A 76 -4.94 -10.92 12.42
N TYR A 77 -3.74 -11.15 11.90
CA TYR A 77 -2.56 -11.55 12.67
C TYR A 77 -1.94 -10.34 13.40
N GLY A 78 -1.87 -9.20 12.72
CA GLY A 78 -1.28 -7.99 13.27
C GLY A 78 -1.35 -6.82 12.31
N TYR A 79 -0.75 -5.72 12.73
CA TYR A 79 -0.67 -4.48 11.96
C TYR A 79 0.78 -4.09 11.74
N THR A 80 1.03 -3.35 10.68
CA THR A 80 2.36 -2.80 10.35
C THR A 80 2.19 -1.41 9.74
N ILE A 81 3.27 -0.66 9.66
CA ILE A 81 3.33 0.58 8.88
C ILE A 81 3.96 0.22 7.54
N ILE A 82 3.34 0.67 6.45
CA ILE A 82 3.88 0.54 5.10
C ILE A 82 4.09 1.93 4.51
N ASN A 83 5.11 2.06 3.65
CA ASN A 83 5.24 3.23 2.80
C ASN A 83 4.90 2.82 1.36
N ASP A 84 3.81 3.32 0.81
CA ASP A 84 3.40 3.09 -0.57
C ASP A 84 4.13 4.06 -1.50
N ILE A 85 5.41 3.76 -1.77
CA ILE A 85 6.22 4.55 -2.70
C ILE A 85 5.61 4.51 -4.09
N THR A 86 5.41 5.69 -4.67
CA THR A 86 4.73 5.88 -5.94
C THR A 86 5.56 6.73 -6.88
N ASP A 87 5.75 6.26 -8.10
CA ASP A 87 6.20 7.08 -9.22
C ASP A 87 5.01 7.85 -9.81
N ARG A 88 4.91 9.14 -9.50
CA ARG A 88 3.78 9.98 -9.95
C ARG A 88 3.80 10.21 -11.46
N LYS A 89 4.99 10.23 -12.07
CA LYS A 89 5.12 10.36 -13.53
C LYS A 89 4.51 9.15 -14.22
N ALA A 90 4.84 7.94 -13.79
CA ALA A 90 4.23 6.73 -14.32
C ALA A 90 2.74 6.63 -13.96
N GLN A 91 2.35 7.06 -12.75
CA GLN A 91 0.95 7.03 -12.32
C GLN A 91 0.05 7.90 -13.20
N ASN A 92 0.52 9.07 -13.61
CA ASN A 92 -0.22 9.96 -14.49
C ASN A 92 -0.22 9.49 -15.96
N ALA A 93 0.75 8.68 -16.34
CA ALA A 93 0.88 8.15 -17.70
C ALA A 93 0.13 6.81 -17.91
N GLN A 94 -0.45 6.22 -16.86
CA GLN A 94 -1.06 4.89 -16.88
C GLN A 94 -2.41 4.90 -16.18
N ASP A 95 -3.38 4.16 -16.73
CA ASP A 95 -4.69 3.99 -16.07
C ASP A 95 -4.64 3.01 -14.88
N GLN A 96 -3.61 2.16 -14.84
CA GLN A 96 -3.40 1.16 -13.79
C GLN A 96 -2.26 1.54 -12.86
N ALA A 97 -2.50 1.48 -11.55
CA ALA A 97 -1.51 1.81 -10.53
C ALA A 97 -0.37 0.80 -10.37
N PHE A 98 -0.45 -0.38 -10.99
CA PHE A 98 0.50 -1.46 -10.73
C PHE A 98 1.95 -1.08 -11.08
N LEU A 99 2.19 -0.50 -12.25
CA LEU A 99 3.54 -0.16 -12.71
C LEU A 99 4.16 0.96 -11.88
N SER A 100 3.40 2.02 -11.61
CA SER A 100 3.88 3.17 -10.83
C SER A 100 4.14 2.86 -9.36
N LYS A 101 3.50 1.81 -8.83
CA LYS A 101 3.65 1.40 -7.43
C LYS A 101 4.46 0.13 -7.24
N SER A 102 4.94 -0.56 -8.26
CA SER A 102 5.66 -1.85 -8.09
C SER A 102 7.17 -1.77 -8.28
N LEU A 103 7.76 -0.58 -8.14
CA LEU A 103 9.22 -0.41 -8.19
C LEU A 103 9.91 -1.26 -7.10
N THR A 104 11.10 -1.78 -7.40
CA THR A 104 11.90 -2.54 -6.42
C THR A 104 12.19 -1.66 -5.21
N GLY A 105 11.94 -2.20 -4.00
CA GLY A 105 12.06 -1.45 -2.75
C GLY A 105 10.94 -0.42 -2.51
N GLY A 106 9.94 -0.34 -3.38
CA GLY A 106 8.84 0.62 -3.31
C GLY A 106 7.76 0.29 -2.27
N LEU A 107 7.96 -0.72 -1.43
CA LEU A 107 7.08 -1.06 -0.32
C LEU A 107 7.89 -1.44 0.93
N PRO A 108 8.59 -0.50 1.57
CA PRO A 108 9.19 -0.77 2.86
C PRO A 108 8.09 -0.96 3.90
N ASN A 109 8.25 -1.97 4.75
CA ASN A 109 7.36 -2.21 5.88
C ASN A 109 8.14 -2.26 7.18
N TRP A 110 7.55 -1.70 8.23
CA TRP A 110 8.11 -1.75 9.58
C TRP A 110 7.70 -3.04 10.29
N THR A 111 8.30 -3.31 11.44
CA THR A 111 8.01 -4.50 12.25
C THR A 111 6.50 -4.69 12.43
N ILE A 112 6.06 -5.93 12.24
CA ILE A 112 4.66 -6.32 12.48
C ILE A 112 4.42 -6.28 13.98
N HIS A 113 3.54 -5.40 14.42
CA HIS A 113 3.02 -5.43 15.77
C HIS A 113 1.87 -6.43 15.81
N CYS A 114 2.15 -7.59 16.41
CA CYS A 114 1.15 -8.62 16.65
C CYS A 114 0.26 -8.16 17.81
N TYR A 115 -1.05 -8.34 17.67
CA TYR A 115 -1.95 -8.22 18.82
C TYR A 115 -1.92 -9.58 19.54
N GLU A 116 -1.15 -9.69 20.62
CA GLU A 116 -1.33 -10.81 21.55
C GLU A 116 -2.76 -10.68 22.13
N ARG A 117 -3.60 -11.68 21.92
CA ARG A 117 -4.84 -11.86 22.69
C ARG A 117 -4.59 -12.86 23.81
#